data_AF-A0A533S3N8-F1
#
_entry.id   AF-A0A533S3N8-F1
#
_cell.length_a   1.000
_cell.length_b   1.000
_cell.length_c   1.000
_cell.angle_alpha   90.00
_cell.angle_beta   90.00
_cell.angle_gamma   90.00
#
_symmetry.space_group_name_H-M   'P 1'
#
loop_
_entity.id
_entity.type
_entity.pdbx_description
1 polymer ?
#
loop_
_entity_poly.entity_id
_entity_poly.type
_entity_poly.pdbx_seq_one_letter_code
_entity_poly.pdbx_strand_id
1 'polypeptide(L)'
;MKKTALIIAAAAFALTTPLASFAIDHESMPMEHGGHMMMKGKPAHEEVVAGVKATFKVMSMKEHMKGMAMPKEMKETHHLMVEFKDAKTGKALTEGEVKVKVMGPDKSEQVKDLMGMEGHFGGDFDLSKKGKYGVMAKFKLADGKVRNVKFWYTAK
;
A
#
# COMPACT_ATOMS: atom_id res chain seq x y z
N MET A 1 -40.86 -38.96 16.81
CA MET A 1 -42.19 -38.34 16.95
C MET A 1 -41.99 -36.89 17.34
N LYS A 2 -42.54 -35.96 16.54
CA LYS A 2 -42.39 -34.51 16.66
C LYS A 2 -43.20 -34.01 17.86
N LYS A 3 -42.67 -33.03 18.62
CA LYS A 3 -43.41 -31.96 19.35
C LYS A 3 -42.44 -31.17 20.26
N THR A 4 -41.98 -30.03 19.78
CA THR A 4 -41.45 -28.92 20.60
C THR A 4 -41.92 -27.64 19.91
N ALA A 5 -43.07 -27.11 20.34
CA ALA A 5 -43.19 -26.02 21.31
C ALA A 5 -42.78 -24.65 20.71
N LEU A 6 -43.80 -23.93 20.21
CA LEU A 6 -43.78 -22.48 19.98
C LEU A 6 -43.80 -21.76 21.33
N ILE A 7 -42.85 -20.85 21.56
CA ILE A 7 -43.02 -19.75 22.51
C ILE A 7 -42.51 -18.46 21.85
N ILE A 8 -43.42 -17.49 21.80
CA ILE A 8 -43.26 -16.11 21.36
C ILE A 8 -42.63 -15.33 22.53
N ALA A 9 -41.59 -14.54 22.26
CA ALA A 9 -41.16 -13.48 23.17
C ALA A 9 -40.73 -12.25 22.37
N ALA A 10 -41.51 -11.19 22.55
CA ALA A 10 -41.34 -9.88 21.97
C ALA A 10 -40.02 -9.23 22.41
N ALA A 11 -39.27 -8.68 21.46
CA ALA A 11 -38.18 -7.76 21.74
C ALA A 11 -38.61 -6.35 21.33
N ALA A 12 -38.64 -5.47 22.32
CA ALA A 12 -39.16 -4.12 22.29
C ALA A 12 -38.43 -3.23 21.27
N PHE A 13 -39.21 -2.41 20.58
CA PHE A 13 -38.76 -1.22 19.85
C PHE A 13 -38.18 -0.21 20.85
N ALA A 14 -36.87 0.01 20.80
CA ALA A 14 -36.25 1.18 21.42
C ALA A 14 -36.03 2.25 20.35
N LEU A 15 -36.83 3.31 20.42
CA LEU A 15 -36.64 4.58 19.71
C LEU A 15 -35.46 5.33 20.32
N THR A 16 -34.40 5.58 19.56
CA THR A 16 -33.46 6.67 19.84
C THR A 16 -33.14 7.42 18.55
N THR A 17 -33.54 8.70 18.52
CA THR A 17 -33.19 9.67 17.47
C THR A 17 -31.77 10.21 17.66
N PRO A 18 -31.12 10.71 16.59
CA PRO A 18 -29.72 11.12 16.61
C PRO A 18 -29.55 12.52 17.23
N LEU A 19 -28.57 12.67 18.13
CA LEU A 19 -28.02 13.98 18.47
C LEU A 19 -26.71 14.17 17.69
N ALA A 20 -26.79 14.95 16.62
CA ALA A 20 -25.63 15.56 16.02
C ALA A 20 -25.18 16.71 16.94
N SER A 21 -23.98 16.61 17.50
CA SER A 21 -23.22 17.74 18.02
C SER A 21 -21.85 17.73 17.35
N PHE A 22 -21.65 18.68 16.44
CA PHE A 22 -20.34 19.12 16.01
C PHE A 22 -19.82 20.14 17.02
N ALA A 23 -18.69 19.84 17.67
CA ALA A 23 -17.70 20.82 18.09
C ALA A 23 -16.44 20.05 18.54
N ILE A 24 -15.41 20.17 17.70
CA ILE A 24 -14.05 19.71 17.94
C ILE A 24 -13.40 20.76 18.84
N ASP A 25 -12.83 20.36 19.98
CA ASP A 25 -11.80 21.16 20.61
C ASP A 25 -10.76 20.29 21.35
N HIS A 26 -9.52 20.45 20.88
CA HIS A 26 -8.24 20.25 21.56
C HIS A 26 -8.03 18.99 22.42
N GLU A 27 -7.96 17.83 21.78
CA GLU A 27 -7.36 16.63 22.37
C GLU A 27 -5.91 16.44 21.84
N SER A 28 -4.96 16.74 22.71
CA SER A 28 -3.73 15.98 22.94
C SER A 28 -3.08 15.35 21.69
N MET A 29 -2.08 16.00 21.12
CA MET A 29 -1.22 15.36 20.12
C MET A 29 -0.52 14.13 20.72
N PRO A 30 -0.76 12.89 20.23
CA PRO A 30 0.20 11.82 20.45
C PRO A 30 1.44 12.15 19.62
N MET A 31 2.50 12.58 20.29
CA MET A 31 3.86 12.55 19.76
C MET A 31 4.26 11.07 19.59
N GLU A 32 3.85 10.44 18.49
CA GLU A 32 4.44 9.16 18.07
C GLU A 32 5.90 9.41 17.68
N HIS A 33 6.79 9.12 18.64
CA HIS A 33 8.20 8.87 18.39
C HIS A 33 8.33 7.57 17.57
N GLY A 34 8.34 7.71 16.25
CA GLY A 34 8.59 6.60 15.31
C GLY A 34 8.71 7.02 13.84
N GLY A 35 8.84 8.32 13.56
CA GLY A 35 8.82 8.88 12.21
C GLY A 35 10.11 8.68 11.43
N HIS A 36 10.42 7.44 11.04
CA HIS A 36 11.36 7.18 9.96
C HIS A 36 10.77 7.73 8.66
N MET A 37 11.35 8.83 8.16
CA MET A 37 11.34 9.33 6.77
C MET A 37 10.22 8.76 5.85
N MET A 38 8.96 8.96 6.21
CA MET A 38 7.83 8.64 5.34
C MET A 38 7.87 9.62 4.18
N MET A 39 8.46 9.20 3.07
CA MET A 39 8.51 9.95 1.81
C MET A 39 7.10 10.47 1.47
N LYS A 40 6.92 11.80 1.53
CA LYS A 40 5.65 12.50 1.24
C LYS A 40 5.27 12.28 -0.23
N GLY A 41 4.37 11.34 -0.48
CA GLY A 41 3.78 11.08 -1.79
C GLY A 41 2.43 10.37 -1.65
N LYS A 42 1.47 10.69 -2.51
CA LYS A 42 0.20 9.96 -2.57
C LYS A 42 0.49 8.50 -2.99
N PRO A 43 -0.17 7.50 -2.38
CA PRO A 43 -0.01 6.13 -2.82
C PRO A 43 -0.46 5.99 -4.27
N ALA A 44 0.30 5.21 -5.04
CA ALA A 44 -0.04 4.81 -6.40
C ALA A 44 -1.11 3.71 -6.41
N HIS A 45 -1.10 2.84 -5.40
CA HIS A 45 -2.10 1.79 -5.19
C HIS A 45 -2.08 1.34 -3.72
N GLU A 46 -3.23 0.98 -3.17
CA GLU A 46 -3.35 0.36 -1.86
C GLU A 46 -4.35 -0.78 -1.91
N GLU A 47 -4.01 -1.92 -1.31
CA GLU A 47 -4.89 -3.08 -1.27
C GLU A 47 -4.57 -3.96 -0.07
N VAL A 48 -5.61 -4.62 0.48
CA VAL A 48 -5.45 -5.66 1.50
C VAL A 48 -5.59 -7.03 0.85
N VAL A 49 -4.52 -7.82 0.88
CA VAL A 49 -4.49 -9.19 0.36
C VAL A 49 -4.08 -10.17 1.45
N ALA A 50 -4.96 -11.14 1.74
CA ALA A 50 -4.73 -12.20 2.72
C ALA A 50 -4.18 -11.68 4.07
N GLY A 51 -4.85 -10.65 4.62
CA GLY A 51 -4.52 -10.04 5.92
C GLY A 51 -3.34 -9.07 5.90
N VAL A 52 -2.76 -8.77 4.74
CA VAL A 52 -1.65 -7.83 4.60
C VAL A 52 -2.10 -6.63 3.78
N LYS A 53 -1.96 -5.43 4.35
CA LYS A 53 -2.11 -4.17 3.62
C LYS A 53 -0.82 -3.88 2.87
N ALA A 54 -0.89 -3.83 1.54
CA ALA A 54 0.20 -3.42 0.66
C ALA A 54 -0.06 -1.99 0.16
N THR A 55 0.88 -1.09 0.39
CA THR A 55 0.81 0.32 -0.06
C THR A 55 1.96 0.58 -1.02
N PHE A 56 1.63 0.78 -2.30
CA PHE A 56 2.59 1.07 -3.35
C PHE A 56 2.73 2.57 -3.56
N LYS A 57 3.96 3.05 -3.65
CA LYS A 57 4.30 4.44 -3.98
C LYS A 57 5.26 4.45 -5.16
N VAL A 58 5.03 5.34 -6.11
CA VAL A 58 5.91 5.55 -7.26
C VAL A 58 6.41 6.99 -7.20
N MET A 59 7.73 7.16 -7.23
CA MET A 59 8.36 8.46 -7.16
C MET A 59 9.20 8.70 -8.39
N SER A 60 9.04 9.85 -9.06
CA SER A 60 9.96 10.25 -10.12
C SER A 60 11.29 10.69 -9.51
N MET A 61 12.38 10.03 -9.92
CA MET A 61 13.73 10.39 -9.46
C MET A 61 14.11 11.79 -9.91
N LYS A 62 13.70 12.19 -11.12
CA LYS A 62 13.93 13.54 -11.64
C LYS A 62 13.28 14.61 -10.77
N GLU A 63 12.09 14.34 -10.24
CA GLU A 63 11.41 15.28 -9.35
C GLU A 63 12.02 15.30 -7.95
N HIS A 64 12.40 14.13 -7.44
CA HIS A 64 12.99 13.99 -6.11
C HIS A 64 14.40 14.59 -6.04
N MET A 65 15.21 14.42 -7.10
CA MET A 65 16.57 14.95 -7.20
C MET A 65 16.61 16.33 -7.87
N LYS A 66 15.49 17.08 -7.91
CA LYS A 66 15.50 18.47 -8.39
C LYS A 66 16.50 19.28 -7.57
N GLY A 67 17.52 19.81 -8.24
CA GLY A 67 18.62 20.58 -7.60
C GLY A 67 19.88 19.77 -7.32
N MET A 68 19.89 18.46 -7.59
CA MET A 68 21.08 17.61 -7.56
C MET A 68 21.42 17.12 -8.97
N ALA A 69 22.71 16.99 -9.27
CA ALA A 69 23.15 16.46 -10.55
C ALA A 69 22.79 14.97 -10.64
N MET A 70 21.79 14.64 -11.46
CA MET A 70 21.52 13.25 -11.81
C MET A 70 22.75 12.67 -12.54
N PRO A 71 23.21 11.46 -12.17
CA PRO A 71 24.18 10.74 -12.99
C PRO A 71 23.60 10.61 -14.42
N LYS A 72 24.38 11.02 -15.44
CA LYS A 72 23.94 11.01 -16.85
C LYS A 72 23.59 9.61 -17.38
N GLU A 73 23.91 8.56 -16.63
CA GLU A 73 23.77 7.15 -17.01
C GLU A 73 22.61 6.43 -16.31
N MET A 74 21.79 7.12 -15.52
CA MET A 74 20.64 6.50 -14.85
C MET A 74 19.53 6.22 -15.89
N LYS A 75 19.32 4.93 -16.21
CA LYS A 75 18.28 4.48 -17.15
C LYS A 75 16.91 4.43 -16.48
N GLU A 76 16.88 4.07 -15.21
CA GLU A 76 15.68 4.08 -14.40
C GLU A 76 15.26 5.51 -14.08
N THR A 77 13.95 5.75 -14.12
CA THR A 77 13.40 7.09 -13.97
C THR A 77 12.54 7.24 -12.73
N HIS A 78 12.11 6.11 -12.16
CA HIS A 78 11.21 6.07 -11.02
C HIS A 78 11.66 5.04 -10.00
N HIS A 79 11.51 5.42 -8.73
CA HIS A 79 11.66 4.50 -7.60
C HIS A 79 10.27 3.98 -7.22
N LEU A 80 10.06 2.67 -7.32
CA LEU A 80 8.85 1.99 -6.85
C LEU A 80 9.13 1.47 -5.44
N MET A 81 8.29 1.87 -4.50
CA MET A 81 8.30 1.39 -3.12
C MET A 81 7.02 0.64 -2.79
N VAL A 82 7.12 -0.37 -1.95
CA VAL A 82 5.98 -1.04 -1.34
C VAL A 82 6.21 -1.20 0.17
N GLU A 83 5.21 -0.77 0.93
CA GLU A 83 5.12 -0.97 2.36
C GLU A 83 4.11 -2.08 2.64
N PHE A 84 4.46 -3.01 3.53
CA PHE A 84 3.53 -4.03 4.00
C PHE A 84 3.22 -3.82 5.48
N LYS A 85 1.93 -3.88 5.83
CA LYS A 85 1.47 -3.86 7.21
C LYS A 85 0.50 -5.02 7.45
N ASP A 86 0.54 -5.59 8.64
CA ASP A 86 -0.54 -6.48 9.07
C ASP A 86 -1.84 -5.69 9.16
N ALA A 87 -2.88 -6.16 8.46
CA ALA A 87 -4.11 -5.39 8.28
C ALA A 87 -4.95 -5.28 9.58
N LYS A 88 -4.68 -6.12 10.59
CA LYS A 88 -5.40 -6.11 11.87
C LYS A 88 -4.71 -5.23 12.90
N THR A 89 -3.39 -5.36 13.00
CA THR A 89 -2.57 -4.74 14.05
C THR A 89 -1.88 -3.47 13.59
N GLY A 90 -1.77 -3.24 12.28
CA GLY A 90 -1.00 -2.14 11.70
C GLY A 90 0.51 -2.32 11.77
N LYS A 91 1.01 -3.43 12.33
CA LYS A 91 2.45 -3.71 12.47
C LYS A 91 3.11 -3.77 11.10
N ALA A 92 4.25 -3.09 10.94
CA ALA A 92 5.06 -3.17 9.74
C ALA A 92 5.62 -4.59 9.51
N LEU A 93 5.60 -5.03 8.25
CA LEU A 93 6.14 -6.32 7.81
C LEU A 93 7.29 -6.03 6.84
N THR A 94 8.52 -6.01 7.37
CA THR A 94 9.71 -5.55 6.66
C THR A 94 10.63 -6.68 6.20
N GLU A 95 10.26 -7.93 6.46
CA GLU A 95 11.03 -9.12 6.11
C GLU A 95 10.29 -9.96 5.07
N GLY A 96 11.00 -10.33 4.00
CA GLY A 96 10.44 -11.14 2.94
C GLY A 96 11.14 -10.97 1.60
N GLU A 97 10.57 -11.62 0.60
CA GLU A 97 10.98 -11.56 -0.79
C GLU A 97 9.87 -10.86 -1.59
N VAL A 98 10.24 -9.89 -2.42
CA VAL A 98 9.28 -9.13 -3.22
C VAL A 98 9.79 -9.05 -4.65
N LYS A 99 9.04 -9.64 -5.59
CA LYS A 99 9.33 -9.58 -7.02
C LYS A 99 8.27 -8.76 -7.72
N VAL A 100 8.68 -7.77 -8.50
CA VAL A 100 7.79 -6.93 -9.29
C VAL A 100 8.08 -7.10 -10.77
N LYS A 101 7.01 -7.28 -11.55
CA LYS A 101 7.00 -7.16 -12.99
C LYS A 101 6.26 -5.88 -13.37
N VAL A 102 6.86 -5.08 -14.25
CA VAL A 102 6.27 -3.89 -14.86
C VAL A 102 6.19 -4.10 -16.36
N MET A 103 5.00 -3.88 -16.93
CA MET A 103 4.74 -3.90 -18.37
C MET A 103 4.46 -2.48 -18.85
N GLY A 104 5.27 -1.97 -19.78
CA GLY A 104 5.15 -0.63 -20.34
C GLY A 104 4.03 -0.49 -21.39
N PRO A 105 3.67 0.76 -21.74
CA PRO A 105 2.66 1.04 -22.77
C PRO A 105 3.07 0.56 -24.17
N ASP A 106 4.37 0.36 -24.38
CA ASP A 106 4.99 -0.19 -25.59
C ASP A 106 5.17 -1.72 -25.52
N LYS A 107 4.61 -2.37 -24.49
CA LYS A 107 4.76 -3.80 -24.19
C LYS A 107 6.18 -4.22 -23.75
N SER A 108 7.07 -3.27 -23.46
CA SER A 108 8.34 -3.59 -22.80
C SER A 108 8.11 -4.18 -21.41
N GLU A 109 8.95 -5.11 -20.99
CA GLU A 109 8.84 -5.74 -19.68
C GLU A 109 10.10 -5.51 -18.83
N GLN A 110 9.90 -5.23 -17.56
CA GLN A 110 10.95 -5.14 -16.55
C GLN A 110 10.56 -6.05 -15.38
N VAL A 111 11.45 -6.94 -14.97
CA VAL A 111 11.25 -7.81 -13.80
C VAL A 111 12.41 -7.61 -12.85
N LYS A 112 12.11 -7.22 -11.61
CA LYS A 112 13.12 -6.97 -10.58
C LYS A 112 12.66 -7.51 -9.23
N ASP A 113 13.61 -8.04 -8.48
CA ASP A 113 13.45 -8.27 -7.04
C ASP A 113 13.67 -6.92 -6.33
N LEU A 114 12.75 -6.55 -5.44
CA LEU A 114 12.88 -5.33 -4.64
C LEU A 114 13.77 -5.62 -3.44
N MET A 115 14.62 -4.66 -3.11
CA MET A 115 15.49 -4.75 -1.95
C MET A 115 14.74 -4.27 -0.71
N GLY A 116 14.87 -5.02 0.38
CA GLY A 116 14.43 -4.58 1.70
C GLY A 116 15.29 -3.39 2.15
N MET A 117 14.61 -2.32 2.53
CA MET A 117 15.18 -1.10 3.11
C MET A 117 14.46 -0.82 4.43
N GLU A 118 14.91 0.19 5.15
CA GLU A 118 14.34 0.57 6.44
C GLU A 118 12.83 0.90 6.29
N GLY A 119 11.98 -0.03 6.75
CA GLY A 119 10.52 0.10 6.75
C GLY A 119 9.78 -0.28 5.46
N HIS A 120 10.46 -0.56 4.35
CA HIS A 120 9.82 -0.81 3.05
C HIS A 120 10.70 -1.60 2.08
N PHE A 121 10.13 -2.06 0.97
CA PHE A 121 10.87 -2.65 -0.14
C PHE A 121 10.87 -1.69 -1.32
N GLY A 122 12.00 -1.57 -2.02
CA GLY A 122 12.04 -0.69 -3.18
C GLY A 122 12.98 -1.15 -4.28
N GLY A 123 12.78 -0.57 -5.45
CA GLY A 123 13.56 -0.83 -6.63
C GLY A 123 13.25 0.16 -7.73
N ASP A 124 14.23 0.34 -8.61
CA ASP A 124 14.20 1.37 -9.63
C ASP A 124 13.67 0.79 -10.95
N PHE A 125 12.80 1.53 -11.63
CA PHE A 125 12.21 1.12 -12.91
C PHE A 125 12.28 2.26 -13.92
N ASP A 126 12.40 1.90 -15.19
CA ASP A 126 12.22 2.85 -16.29
C ASP A 126 10.74 3.02 -16.61
N LEU A 127 10.14 4.11 -16.14
CA LEU A 127 8.81 4.58 -16.53
C LEU A 127 8.89 5.89 -17.34
N SER A 128 9.92 6.02 -18.18
CA SER A 128 10.18 7.23 -19.00
C SER A 128 9.10 7.49 -20.05
N LYS A 129 8.43 6.43 -20.53
CA LYS A 129 7.37 6.54 -21.53
C LYS A 129 6.07 6.95 -20.84
N LYS A 130 5.40 7.96 -21.37
CA LYS A 130 4.09 8.35 -20.86
C LYS A 130 3.05 7.29 -21.19
N GLY A 131 2.14 7.01 -20.27
CA GLY A 131 1.04 6.08 -20.50
C GLY A 131 0.78 5.11 -19.35
N LYS A 132 0.00 4.08 -19.66
CA LYS A 132 -0.41 3.04 -18.69
C LYS A 132 0.66 1.95 -18.58
N TYR A 133 1.01 1.63 -17.35
CA TYR A 133 1.91 0.56 -16.96
C TYR A 133 1.15 -0.49 -16.16
N GLY A 134 1.29 -1.75 -16.52
CA GLY A 134 0.80 -2.87 -15.72
C GLY A 134 1.82 -3.23 -14.66
N VAL A 135 1.48 -3.09 -13.38
CA VAL A 135 2.36 -3.44 -12.26
C VAL A 135 1.84 -4.73 -11.63
N MET A 136 2.69 -5.72 -11.49
CA MET A 136 2.39 -6.99 -10.85
C MET A 136 3.45 -7.29 -9.79
N ALA A 137 3.04 -7.28 -8.52
CA ALA A 137 3.89 -7.62 -7.39
C ALA A 137 3.54 -9.02 -6.89
N LYS A 138 4.56 -9.87 -6.71
CA LYS A 138 4.48 -11.16 -6.04
C LYS A 138 5.41 -11.12 -4.84
N PHE A 139 4.90 -11.44 -3.66
CA PHE A 139 5.68 -11.31 -2.43
C PHE A 139 5.42 -12.46 -1.45
N LYS A 140 6.44 -12.81 -0.69
CA LYS A 140 6.42 -13.80 0.38
C LYS A 140 7.04 -13.15 1.61
N LEU A 141 6.24 -12.91 2.64
CA LEU A 141 6.73 -12.29 3.88
C LEU A 141 7.21 -13.36 4.85
N ALA A 142 7.66 -12.94 6.04
CA ALA A 142 8.11 -13.84 7.11
C ALA A 142 7.11 -14.95 7.48
N ASP A 143 5.81 -14.77 7.19
CA ASP A 143 4.77 -15.80 7.40
C ASP A 143 4.80 -16.95 6.37
N GLY A 144 5.70 -16.88 5.39
CA GLY A 144 5.88 -17.89 4.35
C GLY A 144 4.80 -17.92 3.27
N LYS A 145 3.75 -17.10 3.36
CA LYS A 145 2.63 -17.12 2.43
C LYS A 145 2.93 -16.23 1.21
N VAL A 146 2.79 -16.83 0.02
CA VAL A 146 2.92 -16.12 -1.25
C VAL A 146 1.64 -15.36 -1.57
N ARG A 147 1.77 -14.07 -1.84
CA ARG A 147 0.68 -13.16 -2.21
C ARG A 147 1.01 -12.47 -3.53
N ASN A 148 -0.02 -11.95 -4.18
CA ASN A 148 0.13 -11.18 -5.40
C ASN A 148 -0.83 -9.99 -5.42
N VAL A 149 -0.38 -8.88 -6.00
CA VAL A 149 -1.16 -7.66 -6.25
C VAL A 149 -0.90 -7.23 -7.68
N LYS A 150 -1.94 -6.79 -8.39
CA LYS A 150 -1.83 -6.27 -9.75
C LYS A 150 -2.65 -5.01 -9.91
N PHE A 151 -2.07 -3.97 -10.51
CA PHE A 151 -2.76 -2.70 -10.73
C PHE A 151 -2.20 -1.98 -11.95
N TRP A 152 -2.96 -0.98 -12.42
CA TRP A 152 -2.51 -0.07 -13.47
C TRP A 152 -1.96 1.21 -12.85
N TYR A 153 -0.76 1.60 -13.26
CA TYR A 153 -0.17 2.90 -12.94
C TYR A 153 -0.08 3.76 -14.20
N THR A 154 -0.38 5.06 -14.12
CA THR A 154 -0.25 5.96 -15.27
C THR A 154 0.89 6.94 -15.03
N ALA A 155 1.99 6.80 -15.78
CA ALA A 155 3.10 7.75 -15.78
C ALA A 155 2.75 8.95 -16.67
N LYS A 156 3.02 10.17 -16.18
CA LYS A 156 2.64 11.45 -16.82
C LYS A 156 3.83 12.19 -17.41
#